data_AF-A0A965K959-F1
#
_entry.id   AF-A0A965K959-F1
#
_cell.length_a   1.000
_cell.length_b   1.000
_cell.length_c   1.000
_cell.angle_alpha   90.00
_cell.angle_beta   90.00
_cell.angle_gamma   90.00
#
_symmetry.space_group_name_H-M   'P 1'
#
loop_
_entity.id
_entity.type
_entity.pdbx_description
1 polymer ?
#
loop_
_entity_poly.entity_id
_entity_poly.type
_entity_poly.pdbx_seq_one_letter_code
_entity_poly.pdbx_strand_id
1 'polypeptide(L)'
;MIEPSLLAYFPEQYTPTQQQHNLLKKLESGLKNNKFVVCCAPTGSGKSLIAKTLAGLAGEPSPEFTDLIKNYSAYKQDFGGNFTYEEDCLVQPAFGAFVLTITKSLQDQYNSLFNDIDVLKGKSNYTCNVDENFTVELAPCTFAPSIKDDCFNKNKCAYYNARNTALLSDFATLNYKMFFSLPGHVKRKNIIVCDEASELEEELVRQFSAEINYEKLKQMDINIQTLITNNKERTRAWMYQLIEKINVA
;
A
#
# COMPACT_ATOMS: atom_id res chain seq x y z
N MET A 1 -2.59 -33.07 7.24
CA MET A 1 -3.73 -32.24 7.67
C MET A 1 -4.50 -31.86 6.41
N ILE A 2 -5.83 -32.02 6.39
CA ILE A 2 -6.67 -31.57 5.27
C ILE A 2 -6.81 -30.06 5.46
N GLU A 3 -6.26 -29.25 4.56
CA GLU A 3 -6.52 -27.80 4.57
C GLU A 3 -8.03 -27.57 4.47
N PRO A 4 -8.63 -26.77 5.36
CA PRO A 4 -10.05 -26.46 5.30
C PRO A 4 -10.38 -25.83 3.96
N SER A 5 -11.53 -26.23 3.39
CA SER A 5 -12.00 -25.68 2.13
C SER A 5 -12.20 -24.18 2.25
N LEU A 6 -11.87 -23.39 1.21
CA LEU A 6 -12.07 -21.94 1.19
C LEU A 6 -13.47 -21.51 1.63
N LEU A 7 -14.49 -22.30 1.30
CA LEU A 7 -15.87 -22.05 1.72
C LEU A 7 -16.09 -21.99 3.23
N ALA A 8 -15.22 -22.61 4.04
CA ALA A 8 -15.30 -22.55 5.49
C ALA A 8 -15.00 -21.14 6.04
N TYR A 9 -14.32 -20.30 5.24
CA TYR A 9 -13.99 -18.92 5.57
C TYR A 9 -14.96 -17.90 4.96
N PHE A 10 -16.05 -18.37 4.33
CA PHE A 10 -17.04 -17.45 3.76
C PHE A 10 -17.72 -16.66 4.89
N PRO A 11 -17.91 -15.34 4.77
CA PRO A 11 -18.46 -14.52 5.84
C PRO A 11 -19.82 -15.04 6.35
N GLU A 12 -19.92 -15.34 7.65
CA GLU A 12 -21.08 -16.02 8.25
C GLU A 12 -22.41 -15.27 8.06
N GLN A 13 -22.37 -13.95 7.87
CA GLN A 13 -23.56 -13.12 7.66
C GLN A 13 -24.17 -13.28 6.25
N TYR A 14 -23.51 -14.02 5.36
CA TYR A 14 -23.88 -14.15 3.95
C TYR A 14 -23.93 -15.60 3.51
N THR A 15 -24.83 -15.90 2.58
CA THR A 15 -24.89 -17.21 1.92
C THR A 15 -24.23 -17.13 0.54
N PRO A 16 -23.23 -17.97 0.24
CA PRO A 16 -22.57 -17.93 -1.06
C PRO A 16 -23.52 -18.33 -2.19
N THR A 17 -23.53 -17.56 -3.26
CA THR A 17 -24.24 -17.91 -4.50
C THR A 17 -23.57 -19.09 -5.19
N GLN A 18 -24.28 -19.76 -6.10
CA GLN A 18 -23.69 -20.85 -6.90
C GLN A 18 -22.47 -20.38 -7.71
N GLN A 19 -22.49 -19.14 -8.21
CA GLN A 19 -21.37 -18.55 -8.94
C GLN A 19 -20.15 -18.38 -8.03
N GLN A 20 -20.33 -17.81 -6.83
CA GLN A 20 -19.26 -17.65 -5.83
C GLN A 20 -18.70 -19.00 -5.38
N HIS A 21 -19.57 -19.98 -5.12
CA HIS A 21 -19.15 -21.32 -4.74
C HIS A 21 -18.29 -22.00 -5.83
N ASN A 22 -18.72 -21.91 -7.09
CA ASN A 22 -17.94 -22.44 -8.21
C ASN A 22 -16.61 -21.69 -8.39
N LEU A 23 -16.60 -20.38 -8.15
CA LEU A 23 -15.40 -19.57 -8.23
C LEU A 23 -14.40 -19.92 -7.11
N LEU A 24 -14.85 -20.01 -5.86
CA LEU A 24 -14.00 -20.37 -4.71
C LEU A 24 -13.34 -21.74 -4.89
N LYS A 25 -14.06 -22.73 -5.44
CA LYS A 25 -13.46 -24.04 -5.78
C LYS A 25 -12.35 -23.93 -6.82
N LYS A 26 -12.53 -23.09 -7.85
CA LYS A 26 -11.48 -22.85 -8.86
C LYS A 26 -10.30 -22.10 -8.27
N LEU A 27 -10.54 -21.09 -7.42
CA LEU A 27 -9.51 -20.34 -6.72
C LEU A 27 -8.69 -21.24 -5.80
N GLU A 28 -9.34 -22.13 -5.05
CA GLU A 28 -8.66 -23.10 -4.18
C GLU A 28 -7.69 -23.99 -4.97
N SER A 29 -8.16 -24.58 -6.07
CA SER A 29 -7.31 -25.38 -6.95
C SER A 29 -6.19 -24.57 -7.61
N GLY A 30 -6.47 -23.29 -7.93
CA GLY A 30 -5.52 -22.38 -8.54
C GLY A 30 -4.39 -22.01 -7.58
N LEU A 31 -4.72 -21.60 -6.36
CA LEU A 31 -3.79 -21.15 -5.33
C LEU A 31 -2.89 -22.27 -4.83
N LYS A 32 -3.37 -23.52 -4.80
CA LYS A 32 -2.55 -24.69 -4.43
C LYS A 32 -1.37 -24.92 -5.37
N ASN A 33 -1.51 -24.57 -6.64
CA ASN A 33 -0.54 -24.91 -7.69
C ASN A 33 0.17 -23.69 -8.29
N ASN A 34 -0.30 -22.48 -8.01
CA ASN A 34 0.18 -21.27 -8.68
C ASN A 34 0.41 -20.13 -7.67
N LYS A 35 1.50 -19.38 -7.89
CA LYS A 35 1.79 -18.15 -7.15
C LYS A 35 0.82 -17.01 -7.50
N PHE A 36 0.31 -16.99 -8.73
CA PHE A 36 -0.58 -15.96 -9.23
C PHE A 36 -1.82 -16.59 -9.86
N VAL A 37 -3.00 -16.03 -9.57
CA VAL A 37 -4.27 -16.46 -10.13
C VAL A 37 -5.00 -15.24 -10.66
N VAL A 38 -5.38 -15.27 -11.93
CA VAL A 38 -6.20 -14.22 -12.56
C VAL A 38 -7.64 -14.70 -12.60
N CYS A 39 -8.55 -13.90 -12.05
CA CYS A 39 -9.97 -14.21 -11.99
C CYS A 39 -10.78 -13.11 -12.67
N CYS A 40 -11.59 -13.49 -13.65
CA CYS A 40 -12.60 -12.63 -14.23
C CYS A 40 -13.95 -12.90 -13.57
N ALA A 41 -14.44 -11.96 -12.77
CA ALA A 41 -15.76 -12.01 -12.16
C ALA A 41 -16.54 -10.74 -12.52
N PRO A 42 -17.78 -10.85 -13.05
CA PRO A 42 -18.55 -9.69 -13.45
C PRO A 42 -18.88 -8.79 -12.24
N THR A 43 -19.21 -7.53 -12.50
CA THR A 43 -19.73 -6.62 -11.47
C THR A 43 -21.01 -7.19 -10.84
N GLY A 44 -21.19 -6.96 -9.53
CA GLY A 44 -22.33 -7.53 -8.78
C GLY A 44 -22.16 -9.00 -8.34
N SER A 45 -21.09 -9.69 -8.72
CA SER A 45 -20.80 -11.08 -8.28
C SER A 45 -20.36 -11.20 -6.81
N GLY A 46 -20.26 -10.09 -6.08
CA GLY A 46 -19.80 -10.06 -4.69
C GLY A 46 -18.30 -10.33 -4.53
N LYS A 47 -17.46 -9.74 -5.39
CA LYS A 47 -15.99 -9.88 -5.37
C LYS A 47 -15.39 -9.57 -3.99
N SER A 48 -15.94 -8.60 -3.28
CA SER A 48 -15.51 -8.25 -1.92
C SER A 48 -15.69 -9.39 -0.92
N LEU A 49 -16.75 -10.20 -1.04
CA LEU A 49 -16.96 -11.39 -0.20
C LEU A 49 -15.94 -12.47 -0.51
N ILE A 50 -15.57 -12.63 -1.79
CA ILE A 50 -14.49 -13.54 -2.20
C ILE A 50 -13.16 -13.09 -1.61
N ALA A 51 -12.85 -11.78 -1.68
CA ALA A 51 -11.64 -11.22 -1.10
C ALA A 51 -11.57 -11.46 0.43
N LYS A 52 -12.69 -11.24 1.14
CA LYS A 52 -12.80 -11.55 2.58
C LYS A 52 -12.63 -13.04 2.87
N THR A 53 -13.20 -13.91 2.04
CA THR A 53 -13.06 -15.37 2.17
C THR A 53 -11.59 -15.78 2.02
N LEU A 54 -10.87 -15.21 1.04
CA LEU A 54 -9.45 -15.46 0.85
C LEU A 54 -8.60 -14.94 2.02
N ALA A 55 -9.02 -13.86 2.68
CA ALA A 55 -8.36 -13.37 3.87
C ALA A 55 -8.46 -14.34 5.05
N GLY A 56 -9.45 -15.23 5.10
CA GLY A 56 -9.50 -16.29 6.11
C GLY A 56 -8.40 -17.34 6.00
N LEU A 57 -7.70 -17.42 4.86
CA LEU A 57 -6.47 -18.22 4.75
C LEU A 57 -5.26 -17.58 5.43
N ALA A 58 -5.37 -16.31 5.81
CA ALA A 58 -4.27 -15.57 6.38
C ALA A 58 -3.98 -16.04 7.81
N GLY A 59 -2.69 -16.17 8.13
CA GLY A 59 -2.23 -16.33 9.50
C GLY A 59 -2.03 -15.00 10.20
N GLU A 60 -1.75 -15.08 11.50
CA GLU A 60 -1.37 -13.96 12.34
C GLU A 60 0.11 -13.58 12.16
N PRO A 61 0.50 -12.32 12.44
CA PRO A 61 1.92 -11.92 12.45
C PRO A 61 2.71 -12.66 13.53
N SER A 62 4.01 -12.89 13.27
CA SER A 62 4.91 -13.33 14.34
C SER A 62 5.08 -12.24 15.40
N PRO A 63 5.36 -12.61 16.67
CA PRO A 63 5.70 -11.65 17.72
C PRO A 63 6.87 -10.75 17.32
N GLU A 64 7.89 -11.32 16.68
CA GLU A 64 9.09 -10.59 16.25
C GLU A 64 8.76 -9.55 15.17
N PHE A 65 7.94 -9.90 14.18
CA PHE A 65 7.48 -8.94 13.17
C PHE A 65 6.62 -7.85 13.82
N THR A 66 5.75 -8.24 14.74
CA THR A 66 4.87 -7.33 15.48
C THR A 66 5.68 -6.28 16.23
N ASP A 67 6.74 -6.69 16.92
CA ASP A 67 7.62 -5.81 17.66
C ASP A 67 8.35 -4.84 16.73
N LEU A 68 8.93 -5.34 15.62
CA LEU A 68 9.63 -4.51 14.62
C LEU A 68 8.75 -3.40 14.03
N ILE A 69 7.46 -3.66 13.84
CA ILE A 69 6.49 -2.67 13.35
C ILE A 69 6.08 -1.70 14.47
N LYS A 70 5.71 -2.21 15.65
CA LYS A 70 5.22 -1.38 16.77
C LYS A 70 6.27 -0.44 17.34
N ASN A 71 7.53 -0.87 17.37
CA ASN A 71 8.66 -0.05 17.83
C ASN A 71 9.30 0.77 16.70
N TYR A 72 8.75 0.72 15.49
CA TYR A 72 9.23 1.40 14.28
C TYR A 72 10.63 1.01 13.78
N SER A 73 11.25 -0.05 14.31
CA SER A 73 12.57 -0.51 13.88
C SER A 73 12.59 -0.89 12.40
N ALA A 74 11.48 -1.45 11.89
CA ALA A 74 11.31 -1.75 10.46
C ALA A 74 11.50 -0.53 9.54
N TYR A 75 11.42 0.71 10.04
CA TYR A 75 11.55 1.93 9.26
C TYR A 75 12.85 2.70 9.54
N LYS A 76 13.73 2.17 10.38
CA LYS A 76 15.02 2.78 10.67
C LYS A 76 15.93 2.62 9.45
N GLN A 77 16.55 3.72 9.05
CA GLN A 77 17.46 3.77 7.91
C GLN A 77 18.88 4.09 8.36
N ASP A 78 19.86 3.51 7.67
CA ASP A 78 21.27 3.89 7.80
C ASP A 78 21.58 5.20 7.03
N PHE A 79 22.84 5.64 7.07
CA PHE A 79 23.27 6.84 6.33
C PHE A 79 23.18 6.69 4.80
N GLY A 80 23.14 5.45 4.29
CA GLY A 80 22.95 5.14 2.87
C GLY A 80 21.48 5.09 2.45
N GLY A 81 20.53 5.22 3.39
CA GLY A 81 19.10 5.10 3.16
C GLY A 81 18.57 3.66 3.17
N ASN A 82 19.41 2.66 3.44
CA ASN A 82 18.99 1.26 3.53
C ASN A 82 18.28 1.00 4.85
N PHE A 83 17.34 0.06 4.87
CA PHE A 83 16.61 -0.29 6.08
C PHE A 83 17.44 -1.22 6.96
N THR A 84 17.74 -0.80 8.19
CA THR A 84 18.64 -1.54 9.09
C THR A 84 18.12 -2.94 9.47
N TYR A 85 16.80 -3.10 9.53
CA TYR A 85 16.12 -4.34 9.95
C TYR A 85 15.38 -5.01 8.79
N GLU A 86 15.83 -4.77 7.55
CA GLU A 86 15.19 -5.34 6.36
C GLU A 86 15.18 -6.87 6.40
N GLU A 87 16.33 -7.48 6.67
CA GLU A 87 16.51 -8.93 6.74
C GLU A 87 15.68 -9.54 7.87
N ASP A 88 15.66 -8.91 9.05
CA ASP A 88 14.87 -9.35 10.21
C ASP A 88 13.37 -9.42 9.91
N CYS A 89 12.86 -8.50 9.08
CA CYS A 89 11.48 -8.54 8.58
C CYS A 89 11.30 -9.63 7.50
N LEU A 90 12.26 -9.78 6.59
CA LEU A 90 12.14 -10.73 5.47
C LEU A 90 12.21 -12.19 5.90
N VAL A 91 12.93 -12.53 6.98
CA VAL A 91 12.98 -13.89 7.52
C VAL A 91 11.67 -14.33 8.19
N GLN A 92 10.79 -13.38 8.55
CA GLN A 92 9.50 -13.68 9.15
C GLN A 92 8.57 -14.36 8.12
N PRO A 93 7.69 -15.27 8.57
CA PRO A 93 6.69 -15.85 7.70
C PRO A 93 5.74 -14.75 7.18
N ALA A 94 5.26 -14.92 5.95
CA ALA A 94 4.17 -14.09 5.46
C ALA A 94 2.89 -14.42 6.25
N PHE A 95 2.10 -13.40 6.54
CA PHE A 95 0.86 -13.48 7.32
C PHE A 95 -0.16 -12.50 6.73
N GLY A 96 -1.42 -12.52 7.13
CA GLY A 96 -2.40 -11.50 6.70
C GLY A 96 -2.76 -11.52 5.21
N ALA A 97 -3.74 -10.69 4.86
CA ALA A 97 -4.18 -10.44 3.50
C ALA A 97 -4.36 -8.94 3.23
N PHE A 98 -3.97 -8.52 2.02
CA PHE A 98 -4.26 -7.19 1.52
C PHE A 98 -5.26 -7.21 0.37
N VAL A 99 -6.22 -6.29 0.42
CA VAL A 99 -7.04 -5.92 -0.73
C VAL A 99 -6.58 -4.58 -1.26
N LEU A 100 -6.04 -4.59 -2.47
CA LEU A 100 -5.58 -3.40 -3.17
C LEU A 100 -6.72 -2.88 -4.05
N THR A 101 -7.10 -1.63 -3.82
CA THR A 101 -8.11 -0.92 -4.61
C THR A 101 -7.49 0.25 -5.38
N ILE A 102 -8.22 0.78 -6.35
CA ILE A 102 -7.79 1.98 -7.09
C ILE A 102 -8.26 3.23 -6.36
N THR A 103 -9.53 3.25 -5.96
CA THR A 103 -10.19 4.45 -5.45
C THR A 103 -10.43 4.37 -3.94
N LYS A 104 -10.48 5.54 -3.29
CA LYS A 104 -10.87 5.66 -1.87
C LYS A 104 -12.31 5.16 -1.65
N SER A 105 -13.21 5.43 -2.60
CA SER A 105 -14.59 4.99 -2.53
C SER A 105 -14.71 3.46 -2.45
N LEU A 106 -13.86 2.72 -3.16
CA LEU A 106 -13.82 1.27 -3.04
C LEU A 106 -13.33 0.84 -1.64
N GLN A 107 -12.31 1.49 -1.07
CA GLN A 107 -11.89 1.21 0.32
C GLN A 107 -13.03 1.46 1.31
N ASP A 108 -13.75 2.56 1.14
CA ASP A 108 -14.89 2.91 1.99
C ASP A 108 -16.02 1.88 1.85
N GLN A 109 -16.21 1.27 0.67
CA GLN A 109 -17.13 0.15 0.47
C GLN A 109 -16.70 -1.10 1.25
N TYR A 110 -15.41 -1.47 1.21
CA TYR A 110 -14.89 -2.59 2.01
C TYR A 110 -15.08 -2.34 3.51
N ASN A 111 -14.76 -1.13 3.98
CA ASN A 111 -14.93 -0.73 5.38
C ASN A 111 -16.38 -0.74 5.85
N SER A 112 -17.33 -0.46 4.95
CA SER A 112 -18.75 -0.52 5.25
C SER A 112 -19.31 -1.94 5.23
N LEU A 113 -18.68 -2.86 4.48
CA LEU A 113 -19.08 -4.25 4.35
C LEU A 113 -18.52 -5.14 5.46
N PHE A 114 -17.32 -4.83 5.96
CA PHE A 114 -16.61 -5.65 6.93
C PHE A 114 -16.18 -4.80 8.12
N ASN A 115 -16.68 -5.12 9.32
CA ASN A 115 -16.34 -4.38 10.54
C ASN A 115 -14.92 -4.67 11.05
N ASP A 116 -14.32 -5.74 10.57
CA ASP A 116 -13.01 -6.27 10.98
C ASP A 116 -11.94 -6.07 9.89
N ILE A 117 -12.13 -5.09 9.01
CA ILE A 117 -11.11 -4.68 8.04
C ILE A 117 -10.39 -3.42 8.50
N ASP A 118 -9.07 -3.43 8.41
CA ASP A 118 -8.27 -2.22 8.62
C ASP A 118 -8.06 -1.46 7.32
N VAL A 119 -8.25 -0.14 7.34
CA VAL A 119 -8.11 0.72 6.15
C VAL A 119 -6.89 1.61 6.28
N LEU A 120 -5.95 1.48 5.34
CA LEU A 120 -4.83 2.43 5.21
C LEU A 120 -5.01 3.33 4.00
N LYS A 121 -5.26 4.61 4.28
CA LYS A 121 -5.33 5.66 3.26
C LYS A 121 -3.95 6.30 3.04
N GLY A 122 -3.81 7.11 1.98
CA GLY A 122 -2.59 7.90 1.75
C GLY A 122 -2.45 9.05 2.75
N LYS A 123 -1.22 9.55 2.96
CA LYS A 123 -0.88 10.59 3.95
C LYS A 123 -1.75 11.86 3.90
N SER A 124 -2.17 12.32 2.72
CA SER A 124 -3.08 13.47 2.56
C SER A 124 -4.46 13.28 3.18
N ASN A 125 -4.83 12.06 3.58
CA ASN A 125 -6.10 11.77 4.24
C ASN A 125 -6.02 11.83 5.77
N TYR A 126 -4.86 12.20 6.31
CA TYR A 126 -4.63 12.30 7.75
C TYR A 126 -4.15 13.72 8.06
N THR A 127 -4.78 14.34 9.05
CA THR A 127 -4.32 15.61 9.63
C THR A 127 -3.14 15.34 10.55
N CYS A 128 -2.13 16.22 10.55
CA CYS A 128 -0.99 16.09 11.45
C CYS A 128 -1.39 16.43 12.88
N ASN A 129 -1.01 15.59 13.85
CA ASN A 129 -1.25 15.82 15.27
C ASN A 129 -0.26 16.79 15.94
N VAL A 130 0.79 17.21 15.23
CA VAL A 130 1.77 18.21 15.70
C VAL A 130 1.38 19.60 15.23
N ASP A 131 0.89 19.72 13.99
CA ASP A 131 0.41 20.96 13.40
C ASP A 131 -0.83 20.69 12.54
N GLU A 132 -2.01 21.00 13.08
CA GLU A 132 -3.29 20.69 12.45
C GLU A 132 -3.55 21.46 11.14
N ASN A 133 -2.72 22.45 10.82
CA ASN A 133 -2.81 23.17 9.53
C ASN A 133 -2.30 22.33 8.35
N PHE A 134 -1.57 21.25 8.62
CA PHE A 134 -0.98 20.40 7.59
C PHE A 134 -1.58 18.99 7.60
N THR A 135 -1.70 18.42 6.40
CA THR A 135 -1.87 16.97 6.26
C THR A 135 -0.53 16.27 6.53
N VAL A 136 -0.55 14.97 6.83
CA VAL A 136 0.68 14.19 7.06
C VAL A 136 1.60 14.16 5.83
N GLU A 137 1.07 14.43 4.63
CA GLU A 137 1.86 14.51 3.40
C GLU A 137 2.83 15.69 3.40
N LEU A 138 2.41 16.81 4.00
CA LEU A 138 3.19 18.05 4.10
C LEU A 138 3.60 18.38 5.54
N ALA A 139 3.46 17.42 6.45
CA ALA A 139 3.72 17.62 7.87
C ALA A 139 5.23 17.80 8.17
N PRO A 140 5.60 18.48 9.27
CA PRO A 140 7.00 18.71 9.62
C PRO A 140 7.87 17.44 9.69
N CYS A 141 7.26 16.29 10.03
CA CYS A 141 7.96 15.01 10.14
C CYS A 141 8.43 14.41 8.80
N THR A 142 8.05 14.98 7.64
CA THR A 142 8.57 14.55 6.33
C THR A 142 9.92 15.18 6.01
N PHE A 143 10.23 16.34 6.58
CA PHE A 143 11.45 17.11 6.31
C PHE A 143 12.40 17.19 7.52
N ALA A 144 11.90 16.96 8.74
CA ALA A 144 12.69 17.00 9.98
C ALA A 144 12.75 15.61 10.65
N PRO A 145 13.90 14.89 10.56
CA PRO A 145 14.06 13.57 11.17
C PRO A 145 13.79 13.54 12.68
N SER A 146 14.20 14.55 13.43
CA SER A 146 13.96 14.64 14.88
C SER A 146 12.47 14.65 15.25
N ILE A 147 11.62 15.28 14.43
CA ILE A 147 10.17 15.31 14.65
C ILE A 147 9.56 13.95 14.30
N LYS A 148 10.08 13.28 13.27
CA LYS A 148 9.67 11.91 12.92
C LYS A 148 9.97 10.94 14.05
N ASP A 149 11.16 11.05 14.65
CA ASP A 149 11.54 10.23 15.81
C ASP A 149 10.66 10.52 17.03
N ASP A 150 10.29 11.78 17.30
CA ASP A 150 9.32 12.10 18.37
C ASP A 150 7.94 11.49 18.09
N CYS A 151 7.49 11.55 16.83
CA CYS A 151 6.23 10.94 16.41
C CYS A 151 6.23 9.43 16.66
N PHE A 152 7.32 8.74 16.33
CA PHE A 152 7.49 7.30 16.53
C PHE A 152 7.54 6.95 18.02
N ASN A 153 8.41 7.61 18.79
CA ASN A 153 8.60 7.34 20.21
C ASN A 153 7.32 7.56 21.03
N LYS A 154 6.48 8.53 20.64
CA LYS A 154 5.25 8.87 21.36
C LYS A 154 3.98 8.35 20.70
N ASN A 155 4.06 7.61 19.59
CA ASN A 155 2.91 7.10 18.82
C ASN A 155 1.83 8.17 18.52
N LYS A 156 2.25 9.40 18.21
CA LYS A 156 1.33 10.54 18.10
C LYS A 156 0.60 10.64 16.77
N CYS A 157 1.19 10.11 15.70
CA CYS A 157 0.71 10.37 14.35
C CYS A 157 -0.34 9.35 13.93
N ALA A 158 -1.56 9.82 13.67
CA ALA A 158 -2.67 8.97 13.24
C ALA A 158 -2.34 8.11 12.00
N TYR A 159 -1.61 8.68 11.03
CA TYR A 159 -1.20 7.95 9.84
C TYR A 159 -0.22 6.80 10.14
N TYR A 160 0.82 7.06 10.96
CA TYR A 160 1.80 6.03 11.30
C TYR A 160 1.16 4.90 12.11
N ASN A 161 0.25 5.24 13.02
CA ASN A 161 -0.54 4.26 13.76
C ASN A 161 -1.42 3.44 12.82
N ALA A 162 -2.19 4.08 11.94
CA ALA A 162 -3.03 3.38 10.96
C ALA A 162 -2.22 2.47 10.03
N ARG A 163 -1.03 2.91 9.60
CA ARG A 163 -0.12 2.07 8.80
C ARG A 163 0.31 0.84 9.58
N ASN A 164 0.75 1.02 10.83
CA ASN A 164 1.21 -0.10 11.64
C ASN A 164 0.06 -1.08 11.95
N THR A 165 -1.13 -0.59 12.25
CA THR A 165 -2.34 -1.43 12.42
C THR A 165 -2.64 -2.21 11.14
N ALA A 166 -2.73 -1.55 9.99
CA ALA A 166 -3.04 -2.23 8.72
C ALA A 166 -1.96 -3.25 8.32
N LEU A 167 -0.67 -2.98 8.59
CA LEU A 167 0.41 -3.92 8.32
C LEU A 167 0.34 -5.15 9.22
N LEU A 168 -0.12 -5.02 10.46
CA LEU A 168 -0.26 -6.12 11.42
C LEU A 168 -1.61 -6.82 11.35
N SER A 169 -2.56 -6.27 10.60
CA SER A 169 -3.88 -6.84 10.42
C SER A 169 -3.86 -8.12 9.58
N ASP A 170 -4.76 -9.04 9.95
CA ASP A 170 -5.08 -10.23 9.18
C ASP A 170 -5.82 -9.87 7.88
N PHE A 171 -6.57 -8.77 7.89
CA PHE A 171 -7.32 -8.29 6.73
C PHE A 171 -7.32 -6.76 6.65
N ALA A 172 -6.56 -6.23 5.69
CA ALA A 172 -6.51 -4.80 5.46
C ALA A 172 -6.73 -4.42 3.99
N THR A 173 -7.23 -3.20 3.77
CA THR A 173 -7.35 -2.60 2.43
C THR A 173 -6.47 -1.36 2.29
N LEU A 174 -5.83 -1.28 1.13
CA LEU A 174 -4.95 -0.18 0.73
C LEU A 174 -5.27 0.20 -0.72
N ASN A 175 -4.79 1.35 -1.17
CA ASN A 175 -4.77 1.62 -2.61
C ASN A 175 -3.42 1.22 -3.21
N TYR A 176 -3.39 0.98 -4.52
CA TYR A 176 -2.16 0.62 -5.24
C TYR A 176 -1.01 1.59 -4.97
N LYS A 177 -1.24 2.91 -5.08
CA LYS A 177 -0.24 3.94 -4.78
C LYS A 177 0.37 3.80 -3.38
N MET A 178 -0.46 3.58 -2.36
CA MET A 178 -0.02 3.39 -0.98
C MET A 178 0.79 2.10 -0.86
N PHE A 179 0.30 0.98 -1.42
CA PHE A 179 1.03 -0.28 -1.42
C PHE A 179 2.40 -0.16 -2.08
N PHE A 180 2.52 0.54 -3.22
CA PHE A 180 3.81 0.76 -3.88
C PHE A 180 4.76 1.63 -3.06
N SER A 181 4.25 2.62 -2.32
CA SER A 181 5.06 3.49 -1.46
C SER A 181 5.59 2.84 -0.18
N LEU A 182 5.01 1.71 0.27
CA LEU A 182 5.52 0.99 1.44
C LEU A 182 6.94 0.44 1.17
N PRO A 183 7.77 0.23 2.19
CA PRO A 183 9.02 -0.53 2.04
C PRO A 183 8.77 -1.99 1.64
N GLY A 184 9.68 -2.59 0.86
CA GLY A 184 9.48 -3.96 0.32
C GLY A 184 9.31 -5.03 1.41
N HIS A 185 10.12 -4.94 2.47
CA HIS A 185 10.18 -5.92 3.55
C HIS A 185 8.94 -5.96 4.47
N VAL A 186 8.06 -4.97 4.40
CA VAL A 186 6.81 -4.94 5.20
C VAL A 186 5.56 -5.32 4.40
N LYS A 187 5.68 -5.60 3.09
CA LYS A 187 4.53 -5.88 2.20
C LYS A 187 4.13 -7.34 2.12
N ARG A 188 4.94 -8.25 2.66
CA ARG A 188 4.74 -9.70 2.47
C ARG A 188 3.48 -10.15 3.21
N LYS A 189 2.50 -10.60 2.43
CA LYS A 189 1.23 -11.16 2.89
C LYS A 189 1.03 -12.58 2.37
N ASN A 190 0.19 -13.39 3.02
CA ASN A 190 -0.19 -14.70 2.48
C ASN A 190 -0.93 -14.54 1.16
N ILE A 191 -1.86 -13.58 1.13
CA ILE A 191 -2.70 -13.29 -0.03
C ILE A 191 -2.70 -11.78 -0.29
N ILE A 192 -2.58 -11.41 -1.56
CA ILE A 192 -2.82 -10.05 -2.03
C ILE A 192 -3.88 -10.13 -3.12
N VAL A 193 -5.02 -9.51 -2.87
CA VAL A 193 -6.14 -9.39 -3.81
C VAL A 193 -6.03 -8.05 -4.52
N CYS A 194 -5.78 -8.10 -5.82
CA CYS A 194 -5.78 -6.93 -6.70
C CYS A 194 -7.21 -6.71 -7.22
N ASP A 195 -7.97 -5.81 -6.60
CA ASP A 195 -9.32 -5.45 -7.07
C ASP A 195 -9.22 -4.48 -8.26
N GLU A 196 -10.16 -4.61 -9.19
CA GLU A 196 -10.17 -3.89 -10.48
C GLU A 196 -8.79 -3.91 -11.17
N ALA A 197 -8.15 -5.10 -11.21
CA ALA A 197 -6.80 -5.28 -11.73
C ALA A 197 -6.62 -4.91 -13.22
N SER A 198 -7.69 -4.59 -13.95
CA SER A 198 -7.59 -4.01 -15.30
C SER A 198 -6.83 -2.68 -15.30
N GLU A 199 -6.92 -1.90 -14.23
CA GLU A 199 -6.26 -0.59 -14.13
C GLU A 199 -4.84 -0.67 -13.53
N LEU A 200 -4.38 -1.88 -13.18
CA LEU A 200 -3.08 -2.07 -12.53
C LEU A 200 -1.92 -1.58 -13.40
N GLU A 201 -2.01 -1.78 -14.72
CA GLU A 201 -0.99 -1.33 -15.67
C GLU A 201 -0.85 0.19 -15.63
N GLU A 202 -1.96 0.92 -15.68
CA GLU A 202 -1.96 2.39 -15.62
C GLU A 202 -1.37 2.89 -14.31
N GLU A 203 -1.73 2.27 -13.17
CA GLU A 203 -1.20 2.65 -11.86
C GLU A 203 0.31 2.39 -11.75
N LEU A 204 0.82 1.30 -12.35
CA LEU A 204 2.25 1.04 -12.43
C LEU A 204 2.97 2.10 -13.28
N VAL A 205 2.45 2.42 -14.47
CA VAL A 205 3.03 3.48 -15.33
C VAL A 205 3.06 4.80 -14.57
N ARG A 206 1.98 5.15 -13.87
CA ARG A 206 1.86 6.38 -13.10
C ARG A 206 2.86 6.44 -11.94
N GLN A 207 3.07 5.33 -11.24
CA GLN A 207 4.01 5.25 -10.12
C GLN A 207 5.47 5.52 -10.52
N PHE A 208 5.86 5.18 -11.75
CA PHE A 208 7.20 5.39 -12.28
C PHE A 208 7.31 6.60 -13.22
N SER A 209 6.25 7.41 -13.31
CA SER A 209 6.20 8.63 -14.11
C SER A 209 6.36 9.88 -13.23
N ALA A 210 6.99 10.91 -13.77
CA ALA A 210 7.06 12.24 -13.17
C ALA A 210 6.45 13.26 -14.14
N GLU A 211 5.56 14.10 -13.63
CA GLU A 211 4.95 15.19 -14.41
C GLU A 211 5.67 16.50 -14.10
N ILE A 212 6.09 17.21 -15.15
CA ILE A 212 6.74 18.51 -15.01
C ILE A 212 5.80 19.58 -15.56
N ASN A 213 5.26 20.38 -14.64
CA ASN A 213 4.36 21.46 -14.97
C ASN A 213 5.15 22.78 -15.12
N TYR A 214 5.35 23.21 -16.36
CA TYR A 214 6.11 24.42 -16.68
C TYR A 214 5.49 25.71 -16.12
N GLU A 215 4.18 25.77 -15.95
CA GLU A 215 3.52 26.95 -15.38
C GLU A 215 3.83 27.08 -13.88
N LYS A 216 3.79 25.96 -13.14
CA LYS A 216 4.21 25.94 -11.74
C LYS A 216 5.68 26.31 -11.57
N LEU A 217 6.56 25.83 -12.46
CA LEU A 217 7.98 26.22 -12.42
C LEU A 217 8.15 27.73 -12.58
N LYS A 218 7.44 28.35 -13.53
CA LYS A 218 7.46 29.81 -13.71
C LYS A 218 6.93 30.57 -12.48
N GLN A 219 5.88 30.07 -11.83
CA GLN A 219 5.35 30.67 -10.60
C GLN A 219 6.36 30.61 -9.43
N MET A 220 7.26 29.63 -9.45
CA MET A 220 8.36 29.48 -8.48
C MET A 220 9.65 30.19 -8.92
N ASP A 221 9.59 31.03 -9.97
CA ASP A 221 10.75 31.70 -10.60
C ASP A 221 11.86 30.76 -11.11
N ILE A 222 11.49 29.49 -11.36
CA ILE A 222 12.39 28.48 -11.93
C ILE A 222 12.29 28.54 -13.45
N ASN A 223 13.18 29.34 -14.05
CA ASN A 223 13.24 29.50 -15.50
C ASN A 223 14.05 28.37 -16.16
N ILE A 224 13.38 27.44 -16.84
CA ILE A 224 14.01 26.38 -17.64
C ILE A 224 13.43 26.33 -19.05
N GLN A 225 14.25 25.96 -20.03
CA GLN A 225 13.77 25.74 -21.40
C GLN A 225 12.87 24.50 -21.44
N THR A 226 11.78 24.56 -22.21
CA THR A 226 10.89 23.41 -22.42
C THR A 226 11.65 22.26 -23.06
N LEU A 227 11.50 21.05 -22.53
CA LEU A 227 12.05 19.84 -23.14
C LEU A 227 11.33 19.55 -24.46
N ILE A 228 12.06 19.58 -25.57
CA ILE A 228 11.54 19.35 -26.94
C ILE A 228 12.15 18.11 -27.62
N THR A 229 12.81 17.24 -26.86
CA THR A 229 13.55 16.09 -27.40
C THR A 229 13.18 14.78 -26.71
N ASN A 230 13.12 13.71 -27.51
CA ASN A 230 12.92 12.33 -27.04
C ASN A 230 14.25 11.56 -26.89
N ASN A 231 15.40 12.22 -27.08
CA ASN A 231 16.70 11.58 -26.91
C ASN A 231 17.02 11.42 -25.42
N LYS A 232 17.23 10.18 -24.98
CA LYS A 232 17.43 9.81 -23.56
C LYS A 232 18.56 10.58 -22.87
N GLU A 233 19.71 10.75 -23.53
CA GLU A 233 20.87 11.45 -22.94
C GLU A 233 20.58 12.94 -22.76
N ARG A 234 19.97 13.57 -23.77
CA ARG A 234 19.58 14.98 -23.70
C ARG A 234 18.48 15.21 -22.66
N THR A 235 17.49 14.33 -22.58
CA THR A 235 16.47 14.37 -21.53
C THR A 235 17.09 14.25 -20.15
N ARG A 236 18.05 13.33 -19.96
CA ARG A 236 18.76 13.17 -18.69
C ARG A 236 19.56 14.42 -18.32
N ALA A 237 20.31 15.00 -19.25
CA ALA A 237 21.06 16.23 -19.03
C ALA A 237 20.12 17.39 -18.64
N TRP A 238 18.98 17.51 -19.33
CA TRP A 238 17.95 18.50 -19.02
C TRP A 238 17.33 18.29 -17.63
N MET A 239 17.06 17.04 -17.23
CA MET A 239 16.56 16.73 -15.88
C MET A 239 17.55 17.14 -14.79
N TYR A 240 18.87 16.93 -15.00
CA TYR A 240 19.87 17.37 -14.03
C TYR A 240 19.87 18.90 -13.86
N GLN A 241 19.77 19.65 -14.96
CA GLN A 241 19.67 21.11 -14.91
C GLN A 241 18.40 21.57 -14.17
N LEU A 242 17.28 20.88 -14.36
CA LEU A 242 16.05 21.15 -13.62
C LEU A 242 16.22 20.94 -12.12
N ILE A 243 16.79 19.80 -11.71
CA ILE A 243 17.01 19.46 -10.30
C ILE A 243 17.94 20.47 -9.65
N GLU A 244 19.02 20.86 -10.33
CA GLU A 244 19.95 21.89 -9.83
C GLU A 244 19.23 23.21 -9.56
N LYS A 245 18.40 23.68 -10.50
CA LYS A 245 17.61 24.91 -10.33
C LYS A 245 16.58 24.82 -9.21
N ILE A 246 15.93 23.66 -9.05
CA ILE A 246 14.98 23.43 -7.95
C ILE A 246 15.69 23.49 -6.59
N ASN A 247 16.92 22.96 -6.48
CA ASN A 247 17.65 22.93 -5.21
C ASN A 247 18.22 24.30 -4.79
N VAL A 248 18.33 25.25 -5.72
CA VAL A 248 18.87 26.60 -5.48
C VAL A 248 17.74 27.63 -5.25
N ALA A 249 16.51 27.31 -5.66
CA ALA A 249 15.31 28.13 -5.47
C ALA A 249 14.69 27.92 -4.08
#